data_AF-A0A0F6ANP3-F1
#
_entry.id   AF-A0A0F6ANP3-F1
#
_cell.length_a   1.000
_cell.length_b   1.000
_cell.length_c   1.000
_cell.angle_alpha   90.00
_cell.angle_beta   90.00
_cell.angle_gamma   90.00
#
_symmetry.space_group_name_H-M   'P 1'
#
loop_
_entity.id
_entity.type
_entity.pdbx_description
1 polymer ?
#
loop_
_entity_poly.entity_id
_entity_poly.type
_entity_poly.pdbx_seq_one_letter_code
_entity_poly.pdbx_strand_id
1 'polypeptide(L)'
;MRALTRLRRIKGQAEALERAVEAGTECAALLQQIAALRGAANGLMAEVLESHFRETFGQARETMAQKDDPDTQIDEIMRILRTYLK
;
A
#
# COMPACT_ATOMS: atom_id res chain seq x y z
N MET A 1 -6.40 11.66 3.32
CA MET A 1 -6.27 10.22 3.01
C MET A 1 -4.88 9.74 3.39
N ARG A 2 -4.77 8.63 4.15
CA ARG A 2 -3.49 8.06 4.60
C ARG A 2 -2.53 7.72 3.43
N ALA A 3 -3.09 7.30 2.30
CA ALA A 3 -2.38 7.06 1.05
C ALA A 3 -1.62 8.30 0.52
N LEU A 4 -2.14 9.53 0.69
CA LEU A 4 -1.43 10.74 0.24
C LEU A 4 -0.15 10.98 1.06
N THR A 5 -0.19 10.71 2.37
CA THR A 5 0.99 10.79 3.24
C THR A 5 2.04 9.76 2.85
N ARG A 6 1.62 8.54 2.50
CA ARG A 6 2.53 7.50 1.98
C ARG A 6 3.13 7.87 0.64
N LEU A 7 2.33 8.40 -0.28
CA LEU A 7 2.79 8.83 -1.58
C LEU A 7 3.85 9.93 -1.46
N ARG A 8 3.63 10.91 -0.56
CA ARG A 8 4.63 11.96 -0.25
C ARG A 8 5.93 11.37 0.29
N ARG A 9 5.85 10.34 1.15
CA ARG A 9 7.04 9.63 1.65
C ARG A 9 7.77 8.89 0.53
N ILE A 10 7.06 8.17 -0.35
CA ILE A 10 7.65 7.48 -1.50
C ILE A 10 8.37 8.47 -2.41
N LYS A 11 7.75 9.63 -2.67
CA LYS A 11 8.38 10.72 -3.43
C LYS A 11 9.73 11.13 -2.82
N GLY A 12 9.77 11.40 -1.51
CA GLY A 12 11.01 11.75 -0.82
C GLY A 12 12.07 10.64 -0.85
N GLN A 13 11.66 9.36 -0.79
CA GLN A 13 12.57 8.23 -0.95
C GLN A 13 13.14 8.14 -2.37
N ALA A 14 12.33 8.42 -3.40
CA ALA A 14 12.77 8.44 -4.79
C ALA A 14 13.78 9.57 -5.06
N GLU A 15 13.48 10.78 -4.58
CA GLU A 15 14.41 11.92 -4.65
C GLU A 15 15.73 11.64 -3.91
N ALA A 16 15.67 10.90 -2.79
CA ALA A 16 16.88 10.49 -2.06
C ALA A 16 17.71 9.45 -2.83
N LEU A 17 17.04 8.51 -3.53
CA LEU A 17 17.70 7.53 -4.38
C LEU A 17 18.38 8.20 -5.58
N GLU A 18 17.70 9.15 -6.23
CA GLU A 18 18.26 9.95 -7.33
C GLU A 18 19.55 10.66 -6.90
N ARG A 19 19.52 11.40 -5.79
CA ARG A 19 20.73 12.05 -5.23
C ARG A 19 21.84 11.06 -4.90
N ALA A 20 21.50 9.87 -4.40
CA ALA A 20 22.49 8.84 -4.07
C ALA A 20 23.18 8.28 -5.34
N VAL A 21 22.42 8.11 -6.43
CA VAL A 21 22.96 7.70 -7.73
C VAL A 21 23.87 8.79 -8.30
N GLU A 22 23.44 10.06 -8.28
CA GLU A 22 24.25 11.21 -8.74
C GLU A 22 25.56 11.35 -7.95
N ALA A 23 25.52 11.05 -6.64
CA ALA A 23 26.70 11.07 -5.77
C ALA A 23 27.63 9.85 -5.95
N GLY A 24 27.30 8.90 -6.83
CA GLY A 24 28.09 7.68 -7.04
C GLY A 24 28.11 6.74 -5.84
N THR A 25 27.00 6.69 -5.09
CA THR A 25 26.89 5.84 -3.90
C THR A 25 27.04 4.35 -4.26
N GLU A 26 27.73 3.60 -3.39
CA GLU A 26 27.94 2.15 -3.52
C GLU A 26 26.65 1.36 -3.82
N CYS A 27 26.75 0.37 -4.72
CA CYS A 27 25.59 -0.41 -5.19
C CYS A 27 24.80 -1.06 -4.05
N ALA A 28 25.47 -1.53 -2.98
CA ALA A 28 24.80 -2.15 -1.84
C ALA A 28 23.82 -1.19 -1.14
N ALA A 29 24.20 0.08 -0.98
CA ALA A 29 23.34 1.10 -0.37
C ALA A 29 22.19 1.51 -1.30
N LEU A 30 22.44 1.59 -2.61
CA LEU A 30 21.38 1.81 -3.61
C LEU A 30 20.34 0.68 -3.59
N LEU A 31 20.79 -0.58 -3.55
CA LEU A 31 19.90 -1.74 -3.45
C LEU A 31 19.04 -1.70 -2.17
N GLN A 32 19.60 -1.25 -1.04
CA GLN A 32 18.85 -1.07 0.20
C GLN A 32 17.77 0.01 0.06
N GLN A 33 18.08 1.15 -0.58
CA GLN A 33 17.10 2.20 -0.83
C GLN A 33 15.98 1.73 -1.75
N ILE A 34 16.31 0.98 -2.82
CA ILE A 34 15.33 0.36 -3.73
C ILE A 34 14.42 -0.62 -2.97
N ALA A 35 14.99 -1.46 -2.11
CA ALA A 35 14.20 -2.39 -1.28
C ALA A 35 13.22 -1.64 -0.35
N ALA A 36 13.66 -0.53 0.24
CA ALA A 36 12.81 0.32 1.07
C ALA A 36 11.69 1.01 0.28
N LEU A 37 11.97 1.45 -0.96
CA LEU A 37 10.98 1.99 -1.90
C LEU A 37 9.92 0.95 -2.26
N ARG A 38 10.34 -0.27 -2.61
CA ARG A 38 9.44 -1.40 -2.89
C ARG A 38 8.50 -1.66 -1.71
N GLY A 39 9.05 -1.75 -0.50
CA GLY A 39 8.24 -1.96 0.71
C GLY A 39 7.23 -0.83 0.98
N ALA A 40 7.61 0.41 0.70
CA ALA A 40 6.71 1.56 0.82
C ALA A 40 5.57 1.51 -0.23
N ALA A 41 5.90 1.15 -1.48
CA ALA A 41 4.92 0.97 -2.55
C ALA A 41 3.93 -0.17 -2.25
N ASN A 42 4.41 -1.30 -1.74
CA ASN A 42 3.57 -2.41 -1.29
C ASN A 42 2.59 -1.96 -0.19
N GLY A 43 3.08 -1.17 0.78
CA GLY A 43 2.22 -0.61 1.82
C GLY A 43 1.16 0.37 1.29
N LEU A 44 1.47 1.16 0.26
CA LEU A 44 0.50 2.03 -0.39
C LEU A 44 -0.55 1.21 -1.17
N MET A 45 -0.13 0.20 -1.92
CA MET A 45 -1.01 -0.70 -2.66
C MET A 45 -2.03 -1.37 -1.74
N ALA A 46 -1.58 -1.88 -0.57
CA ALA A 46 -2.47 -2.46 0.42
C ALA A 46 -3.55 -1.47 0.92
N GLU A 47 -3.18 -0.21 1.18
CA GLU A 47 -4.16 0.80 1.62
C GLU A 47 -5.15 1.18 0.52
N VAL A 48 -4.71 1.32 -0.73
CA VAL A 48 -5.60 1.64 -1.85
C VAL A 48 -6.56 0.49 -2.12
N LEU A 49 -6.09 -0.76 -2.07
CA LEU A 49 -6.95 -1.93 -2.16
C LEU A 49 -7.98 -1.94 -1.04
N GLU A 50 -7.59 -1.67 0.22
CA GLU A 50 -8.53 -1.60 1.34
C GLU A 50 -9.65 -0.58 1.08
N SER A 51 -9.29 0.63 0.66
CA SER A 51 -10.26 1.67 0.31
C SER A 51 -11.20 1.19 -0.80
N HIS A 52 -10.67 0.61 -1.88
CA HIS A 52 -11.47 0.13 -2.99
C HIS A 52 -12.47 -0.97 -2.57
N PHE A 53 -12.02 -1.95 -1.77
CA PHE A 53 -12.89 -2.98 -1.23
C PHE A 53 -14.00 -2.39 -0.33
N ARG A 54 -13.65 -1.48 0.59
CA ARG A 54 -14.66 -0.82 1.44
C ARG A 54 -15.67 -0.02 0.63
N GLU A 55 -15.26 0.63 -0.46
CA GLU A 55 -16.17 1.35 -1.36
C GLU A 55 -17.07 0.39 -2.16
N THR A 56 -16.50 -0.61 -2.83
CA THR A 56 -17.26 -1.56 -3.67
C THR A 56 -18.24 -2.40 -2.85
N PHE A 57 -17.81 -2.92 -1.70
CA PHE A 57 -18.66 -3.76 -0.85
C PHE A 57 -19.54 -2.91 0.08
N GLY A 58 -19.12 -1.69 0.42
CA GLY A 58 -19.95 -0.70 1.11
C GLY A 58 -21.17 -0.28 0.29
N GLN A 59 -21.05 -0.19 -1.04
CA GLN A 59 -22.16 0.10 -1.95
C GLN A 59 -23.12 -1.09 -2.12
N ALA A 60 -22.63 -2.33 -2.04
CA ALA A 60 -23.48 -3.53 -2.06
C ALA A 60 -24.42 -3.63 -0.83
N ARG A 61 -24.13 -2.89 0.25
CA ARG A 61 -24.98 -2.77 1.46
C ARG A 61 -26.35 -2.14 1.17
N GLU A 62 -26.47 -1.28 0.17
CA GLU A 62 -27.74 -0.63 -0.16
C GLU A 62 -28.72 -1.60 -0.84
N THR A 63 -28.24 -2.74 -1.32
CA THR A 63 -29.01 -3.64 -2.19
C THR A 63 -29.41 -4.97 -1.54
N MET A 64 -28.77 -5.41 -0.45
CA MET A 64 -29.06 -6.73 0.16
C MET A 64 -29.00 -6.74 1.69
N ALA A 65 -30.08 -7.18 2.32
CA ALA A 65 -30.17 -7.48 3.75
C ALA A 65 -29.40 -8.77 4.10
N GLN A 66 -28.06 -8.72 4.11
CA GLN A 66 -27.22 -9.85 4.48
C GLN A 66 -27.00 -9.89 6.01
N LYS A 67 -27.06 -11.09 6.61
CA LYS A 67 -27.03 -11.34 8.07
C LYS A 67 -25.64 -11.45 8.70
N ASP A 68 -24.57 -11.52 7.89
CA ASP A 68 -23.19 -11.58 8.39
C ASP A 68 -22.57 -10.19 8.37
N ASP A 69 -21.78 -9.84 9.39
CA ASP A 69 -21.10 -8.55 9.50
C ASP A 69 -20.10 -8.36 8.34
N PRO A 70 -20.41 -7.50 7.35
CA PRO A 70 -19.61 -7.38 6.12
C PRO A 70 -18.19 -6.86 6.38
N ASP A 71 -18.01 -6.06 7.44
CA ASP A 71 -16.71 -5.56 7.84
C ASP A 71 -15.78 -6.71 8.23
N THR A 72 -16.32 -7.78 8.84
CA THR A 72 -15.56 -8.99 9.17
C THR A 72 -15.07 -9.74 7.92
N GLN A 73 -15.87 -9.83 6.85
CA GLN A 73 -15.45 -10.46 5.60
C GLN A 73 -14.38 -9.64 4.85
N ILE A 74 -14.52 -8.31 4.83
CA ILE A 74 -13.54 -7.41 4.22
C ILE A 74 -12.19 -7.53 4.96
N ASP A 75 -12.21 -7.53 6.29
CA ASP A 75 -11.00 -7.64 7.10
C ASP A 75 -10.29 -8.99 6.86
N GLU A 76 -11.03 -10.07 6.65
CA GLU A 76 -10.48 -11.39 6.31
C GLU A 76 -9.82 -11.42 4.92
N ILE A 77 -10.49 -10.89 3.88
CA ILE A 77 -9.91 -10.76 2.53
C ILE A 77 -8.66 -9.88 2.55
N MET A 78 -8.72 -8.75 3.25
CA MET A 78 -7.58 -7.84 3.41
C MET A 78 -6.42 -8.46 4.18
N ARG A 79 -6.71 -9.35 5.14
CA ARG A 79 -5.67 -10.11 5.84
C ARG A 79 -4.94 -11.06 4.88
N ILE A 80 -5.69 -11.78 4.05
CA ILE A 80 -5.14 -12.69 3.04
C ILE A 80 -4.31 -11.91 2.01
N LEU A 81 -4.82 -10.80 1.48
CA LEU A 81 -4.08 -9.99 0.51
C LEU A 81 -2.78 -9.43 1.11
N ARG A 82 -2.80 -8.94 2.36
CA ARG A 82 -1.58 -8.46 3.05
C ARG A 82 -0.49 -9.54 3.19
N THR A 83 -0.85 -10.82 3.25
CA THR A 83 0.14 -11.92 3.25
C THR A 83 0.85 -12.12 1.90
N TYR A 84 0.20 -11.76 0.78
CA TYR A 84 0.77 -11.90 -0.56
C TYR A 84 1.43 -10.62 -1.09
N LEU A 85 1.11 -9.45 -0.53
CA LEU A 85 1.69 -8.16 -0.92
C LEU A 85 2.95 -7.78 -0.13
N LYS A 86 3.63 -8.75 0.52
CA LYS A 86 4.90 -8.51 1.24
C LYS A 86 6.05 -8.25 0.28
#